data_AF-D6JZA6-F1
#
_entry.id   AF-D6JZA6-F1
#
_cell.length_a   1.000
_cell.length_b   1.000
_cell.length_c   1.000
_cell.angle_alpha   90.00
_cell.angle_beta   90.00
_cell.angle_gamma   90.00
#
_symmetry.space_group_name_H-M   'P 1'
#
loop_
_entity.id
_entity.type
_entity.pdbx_description
1 polymer ?
#
loop_
_entity_poly.entity_id
_entity_poly.type
_entity_poly.pdbx_seq_one_letter_code
_entity_poly.pdbx_strand_id
1 'polypeptide(L)'
;MARRRERYGVLYEGDFGLSALAEKLSVADPVPDEARSLRLASELAAFADGEGAVELGVDVRCLLNSPLPDDVIRTAWLAATHGRFDPAACESGVRGWLRRLAEHWPERERGQPLGQWLGRPDITEEELRTAVVAEIRASAGPLGRCVTGSGHRGLPSGAVAESLEAIVRESDGDLGLRLFLRVLKTYGVPVDKEQYDRLMALDTALGFPGPLVYDGLDVTWPPLDTARRDASADFGLSALTSWFEHWQEDTAHERVRQAAAADDSAQTPGSAAALLLADTHRLLDSSLSTRTIEVLWLSASGRGYDIGQAGVDARDWLRLIRDVCEERLREVAPRYRHDAPPPRTDLRDAVLRELREAAPLLTDVEISPRWKPIPGMSALAAVEEVVTHVDADLGFRLFLRLLHVVSPPLTDEQYSRCRTLGRRFGYGEDHVAEASDASVCSREGVL
;
A
#
# COMPACT_ATOMS: atom_id res chain seq x y z
N MET A 1 3.23 -16.60 -28.52
CA MET A 1 4.56 -16.00 -28.29
C MET A 1 4.45 -15.19 -27.02
N ALA A 2 5.32 -15.41 -26.03
CA ALA A 2 5.30 -14.65 -24.77
C ALA A 2 5.82 -13.22 -25.01
N ARG A 3 5.16 -12.21 -24.44
CA ARG A 3 5.63 -10.82 -24.46
C ARG A 3 7.01 -10.73 -23.81
N ARG A 4 7.92 -9.93 -24.38
CA ARG A 4 9.12 -9.52 -23.66
C ARG A 4 8.69 -8.53 -22.58
N ARG A 5 8.84 -8.92 -21.31
CA ARG A 5 8.40 -8.09 -20.18
C ARG A 5 9.29 -6.87 -20.03
N GLU A 6 8.74 -5.71 -20.37
CA GLU A 6 9.41 -4.42 -20.30
C GLU A 6 8.89 -3.62 -19.11
N ARG A 7 9.74 -2.77 -18.52
CA ARG A 7 9.37 -1.87 -17.42
C ARG A 7 8.28 -0.90 -17.85
N TYR A 8 7.19 -0.78 -17.08
CA TYR A 8 6.15 0.22 -17.32
C TYR A 8 6.76 1.63 -17.38
N GLY A 9 6.22 2.48 -18.28
CA GLY A 9 6.77 3.81 -18.51
C GLY A 9 6.26 4.88 -17.55
N VAL A 10 5.14 4.66 -16.86
CA VAL A 10 4.41 5.66 -16.07
C VAL A 10 3.70 5.03 -14.87
N LEU A 11 3.39 5.85 -13.85
CA LEU A 11 2.49 5.49 -12.76
C LEU A 11 1.03 5.49 -13.23
N TYR A 12 0.28 4.44 -12.92
CA TYR A 12 -1.15 4.32 -13.24
C TYR A 12 -1.97 4.35 -11.94
N GLU A 13 -2.91 5.29 -11.83
CA GLU A 13 -3.90 5.32 -10.75
C GLU A 13 -5.04 4.33 -11.06
N GLY A 14 -4.74 3.03 -11.09
CA GLY A 14 -5.72 1.95 -11.29
C GLY A 14 -5.45 1.06 -12.50
N ASP A 15 -6.53 0.64 -13.19
CA ASP A 15 -6.43 -0.22 -14.37
C ASP A 15 -5.75 0.51 -15.55
N PHE A 16 -5.12 -0.23 -16.46
CA PHE A 16 -4.57 0.28 -17.73
C PHE A 16 -4.84 -0.68 -18.90
N GLY A 17 -4.52 -0.30 -20.13
CA GLY A 17 -4.72 -1.14 -21.32
C GLY A 17 -6.18 -1.61 -21.51
N LEU A 18 -6.39 -2.87 -21.89
CA LEU A 18 -7.73 -3.43 -22.09
C LEU A 18 -8.57 -3.49 -20.80
N SER A 19 -7.95 -3.69 -19.64
CA SER A 19 -8.65 -3.64 -18.34
C SER A 19 -9.24 -2.26 -18.04
N ALA A 20 -8.51 -1.17 -18.32
CA ALA A 20 -9.03 0.19 -18.15
C ALA A 20 -10.15 0.52 -19.14
N LEU A 21 -10.02 0.04 -20.38
CA LEU A 21 -11.09 0.20 -21.37
C LEU A 21 -12.35 -0.54 -20.91
N ALA A 22 -12.20 -1.76 -20.36
CA ALA A 22 -13.31 -2.52 -19.82
C ALA A 22 -13.99 -1.79 -18.65
N GLU A 23 -13.21 -1.20 -17.73
CA GLU A 23 -13.74 -0.36 -16.65
C GLU A 23 -14.55 0.82 -17.20
N LYS A 24 -13.97 1.64 -18.09
CA LYS A 24 -14.65 2.79 -18.70
C LYS A 24 -15.98 2.38 -19.36
N LEU A 25 -16.01 1.25 -20.05
CA LEU A 25 -17.21 0.72 -20.69
C LEU A 25 -18.25 0.22 -19.68
N SER A 26 -17.81 -0.34 -18.55
CA SER A 26 -18.70 -0.85 -17.51
C SER A 26 -19.54 0.26 -16.84
N VAL A 27 -18.98 1.48 -16.75
CA VAL A 27 -19.65 2.63 -16.12
C VAL A 27 -20.21 3.66 -17.11
N ALA A 28 -19.90 3.53 -18.40
CA ALA A 28 -20.34 4.49 -19.41
C ALA A 28 -21.86 4.49 -19.58
N ASP A 29 -22.51 5.66 -19.51
CA ASP A 29 -23.95 5.83 -19.72
C ASP A 29 -24.24 6.85 -20.86
N PRO A 30 -25.13 6.60 -21.84
CA PRO A 30 -25.85 5.34 -22.17
C PRO A 30 -24.94 4.15 -22.52
N VAL A 31 -25.54 2.95 -22.62
CA VAL A 31 -24.87 1.70 -23.06
C VAL A 31 -24.02 1.97 -24.30
N PRO A 32 -22.70 1.68 -24.26
CA PRO A 32 -21.80 2.01 -25.35
C PRO A 32 -22.07 1.17 -26.61
N ASP A 33 -22.10 1.85 -27.75
CA ASP A 33 -21.98 1.23 -29.07
C ASP A 33 -20.50 1.15 -29.48
N GLU A 34 -20.25 0.59 -30.67
CA GLU A 34 -18.90 0.48 -31.18
C GLU A 34 -18.19 1.84 -31.31
N ALA A 35 -18.88 2.85 -31.83
CA ALA A 35 -18.31 4.19 -31.99
C ALA A 35 -17.90 4.80 -30.65
N ARG A 36 -18.71 4.61 -29.59
CA ARG A 36 -18.37 5.04 -28.24
C ARG A 36 -17.21 4.25 -27.66
N SER A 37 -17.12 2.94 -27.93
CA SER A 37 -15.98 2.13 -27.49
C SER A 37 -14.65 2.64 -28.04
N LEU A 38 -14.61 3.01 -29.33
CA LEU A 38 -13.43 3.58 -29.97
C LEU A 38 -13.07 4.97 -29.43
N ARG A 39 -14.07 5.79 -29.07
CA ARG A 39 -13.83 7.09 -28.42
C ARG A 39 -13.20 6.92 -27.03
N LEU A 40 -13.75 6.03 -26.21
CA LEU A 40 -13.18 5.74 -24.88
C LEU A 40 -11.77 5.14 -24.97
N ALA A 41 -11.52 4.29 -25.97
CA ALA A 41 -10.18 3.80 -26.27
C ALA A 41 -9.23 4.94 -26.66
N SER A 42 -9.70 5.93 -27.42
CA SER A 42 -8.90 7.12 -27.76
C SER A 42 -8.57 8.00 -26.58
N GLU A 43 -9.51 8.19 -25.64
CA GLU A 43 -9.26 8.92 -24.39
C GLU A 43 -8.20 8.20 -23.55
N LEU A 44 -8.31 6.87 -23.42
CA LEU A 44 -7.34 6.06 -22.71
C LEU A 44 -5.97 6.12 -23.40
N ALA A 45 -5.93 6.03 -24.72
CA ALA A 45 -4.69 6.04 -25.49
C ALA A 45 -3.95 7.39 -25.40
N ALA A 46 -4.67 8.48 -25.15
CA ALA A 46 -4.09 9.80 -24.93
C ALA A 46 -3.51 9.99 -23.50
N PHE A 47 -3.71 9.02 -22.60
CA PHE A 47 -3.22 9.10 -21.23
C PHE A 47 -1.68 9.05 -21.16
N ALA A 48 -1.13 9.82 -20.21
CA ALA A 48 0.29 9.88 -19.87
C ALA A 48 1.23 9.93 -21.09
N ASP A 49 1.09 10.99 -21.89
CA ASP A 49 1.87 11.26 -23.11
C ASP A 49 1.88 10.11 -24.14
N GLY A 50 0.82 9.30 -24.14
CA GLY A 50 0.63 8.22 -25.10
C GLY A 50 1.05 6.84 -24.60
N GLU A 51 1.48 6.68 -23.35
CA GLU A 51 1.77 5.36 -22.78
C GLU A 51 0.50 4.48 -22.72
N GLY A 52 -0.67 5.09 -22.54
CA GLY A 52 -1.94 4.38 -22.64
C GLY A 52 -2.16 3.72 -24.01
N ALA A 53 -1.65 4.33 -25.09
CA ALA A 53 -1.71 3.74 -26.44
C ALA A 53 -0.81 2.51 -26.57
N VAL A 54 0.35 2.50 -25.88
CA VAL A 54 1.30 1.39 -25.87
C VAL A 54 0.65 0.18 -25.21
N GLU A 55 0.13 0.32 -23.98
CA GLU A 55 -0.47 -0.82 -23.28
C GLU A 55 -1.73 -1.33 -23.98
N LEU A 56 -2.59 -0.44 -24.48
CA LEU A 56 -3.77 -0.84 -25.24
C LEU A 56 -3.37 -1.60 -26.51
N GLY A 57 -2.38 -1.12 -27.26
CA GLY A 57 -1.90 -1.75 -28.49
C GLY A 57 -1.29 -3.14 -28.25
N VAL A 58 -0.51 -3.28 -27.16
CA VAL A 58 0.07 -4.56 -26.76
C VAL A 58 -1.02 -5.57 -26.38
N ASP A 59 -1.94 -5.18 -25.51
CA ASP A 59 -3.02 -6.07 -25.04
C ASP A 59 -3.89 -6.57 -26.20
N VAL A 60 -4.27 -5.67 -27.09
CA VAL A 60 -5.06 -5.99 -28.28
C VAL A 60 -4.33 -7.01 -29.17
N ARG A 61 -3.02 -6.83 -29.37
CA ARG A 61 -2.21 -7.76 -30.17
C ARG A 61 -2.02 -9.10 -29.49
N CYS A 62 -1.88 -9.16 -28.16
CA CYS A 62 -1.84 -10.42 -27.43
C CYS A 62 -3.08 -11.26 -27.72
N LEU A 63 -4.27 -10.66 -27.72
CA LEU A 63 -5.51 -11.37 -28.07
C LEU A 63 -5.60 -11.70 -29.57
N LEU A 64 -5.27 -10.75 -30.46
CA LEU A 64 -5.30 -10.98 -31.91
C LEU A 64 -4.37 -12.10 -32.36
N ASN A 65 -3.18 -12.20 -31.77
CA ASN A 65 -2.17 -13.20 -32.11
C ASN A 65 -2.39 -14.54 -31.38
N SER A 66 -3.31 -14.61 -30.43
CA SER A 66 -3.64 -15.85 -29.72
C SER A 66 -4.46 -16.81 -30.60
N PRO A 67 -4.33 -18.14 -30.37
CA PRO A 67 -5.18 -19.14 -31.02
C PRO A 67 -6.59 -19.21 -30.43
N LEU A 68 -6.95 -18.30 -29.52
CA LEU A 68 -8.20 -18.36 -28.77
C LEU A 68 -9.43 -18.18 -29.69
N PRO A 69 -10.48 -18.98 -29.47
CA PRO A 69 -11.78 -18.76 -30.10
C PRO A 69 -12.40 -17.41 -29.72
N ASP A 70 -13.19 -16.83 -30.63
CA ASP A 70 -13.87 -15.53 -30.42
C ASP A 70 -14.85 -15.59 -29.24
N ASP A 71 -15.49 -16.73 -28.98
CA ASP A 71 -16.41 -16.92 -27.85
C ASP A 71 -15.69 -16.90 -26.50
N VAL A 72 -14.45 -17.38 -26.42
CA VAL A 72 -13.61 -17.28 -25.22
C VAL A 72 -13.27 -15.82 -24.93
N ILE A 73 -12.79 -15.09 -25.94
CA ILE A 73 -12.46 -13.66 -25.80
C ILE A 73 -13.71 -12.87 -25.44
N ARG A 74 -14.83 -13.11 -26.12
CA ARG A 74 -16.12 -12.47 -25.84
C ARG A 74 -16.58 -12.70 -24.41
N THR A 75 -16.48 -13.93 -23.92
CA THR A 75 -16.96 -14.31 -22.58
C THR A 75 -16.19 -13.57 -21.49
N ALA A 76 -14.86 -13.57 -21.55
CA ALA A 76 -14.04 -12.81 -20.60
C ALA A 76 -14.31 -11.31 -20.68
N TRP A 77 -14.46 -10.77 -21.90
CA TRP A 77 -14.73 -9.35 -22.12
C TRP A 77 -16.10 -8.90 -21.61
N LEU A 78 -17.15 -9.68 -21.88
CA LEU A 78 -18.48 -9.44 -21.32
C LEU A 78 -18.46 -9.48 -19.80
N ALA A 79 -17.69 -10.38 -19.19
CA ALA A 79 -17.53 -10.38 -17.75
C ALA A 79 -16.85 -9.08 -17.27
N ALA A 80 -15.72 -8.69 -17.88
CA ALA A 80 -14.95 -7.53 -17.48
C ALA A 80 -15.73 -6.21 -17.61
N THR A 81 -16.56 -6.07 -18.66
CA THR A 81 -17.39 -4.89 -18.93
C THR A 81 -18.75 -4.90 -18.22
N HIS A 82 -19.00 -5.87 -17.33
CA HIS A 82 -20.32 -6.07 -16.73
C HIS A 82 -21.44 -6.19 -17.80
N GLY A 83 -21.14 -6.84 -18.92
CA GLY A 83 -22.00 -7.04 -20.09
C GLY A 83 -22.51 -5.76 -20.76
N ARG A 84 -21.90 -4.61 -20.45
CA ARG A 84 -22.30 -3.31 -21.03
C ARG A 84 -21.88 -3.16 -22.49
N PHE A 85 -20.88 -3.91 -22.92
CA PHE A 85 -20.39 -3.85 -24.29
C PHE A 85 -20.10 -5.25 -24.83
N ASP A 86 -20.83 -5.65 -25.87
CA ASP A 86 -20.63 -6.92 -26.56
C ASP A 86 -19.97 -6.70 -27.93
N PRO A 87 -18.68 -7.01 -28.09
CA PRO A 87 -17.99 -6.83 -29.36
C PRO A 87 -18.51 -7.76 -30.46
N ALA A 88 -19.27 -8.81 -30.13
CA ALA A 88 -19.93 -9.64 -31.14
C ALA A 88 -21.19 -8.98 -31.73
N ALA A 89 -21.72 -7.94 -31.08
CA ALA A 89 -22.81 -7.13 -31.62
C ALA A 89 -22.31 -6.07 -32.62
N CYS A 90 -21.00 -5.80 -32.65
CA CYS A 90 -20.37 -4.99 -33.68
C CYS A 90 -20.46 -5.69 -35.04
N GLU A 91 -20.60 -4.94 -36.13
CA GLU A 91 -20.72 -5.49 -37.48
C GLU A 91 -19.51 -6.37 -37.88
N SER A 92 -18.35 -6.12 -37.29
CA SER A 92 -17.10 -6.84 -37.59
C SER A 92 -16.81 -8.02 -36.64
N GLY A 93 -17.66 -8.25 -35.64
CA GLY A 93 -17.44 -9.24 -34.59
C GLY A 93 -16.24 -8.93 -33.69
N VAL A 94 -15.89 -9.89 -32.82
CA VAL A 94 -14.88 -9.69 -31.76
C VAL A 94 -13.50 -9.37 -32.33
N ARG A 95 -12.98 -10.21 -33.22
CA ARG A 95 -11.67 -9.96 -33.85
C ARG A 95 -11.69 -8.76 -34.79
N GLY A 96 -12.83 -8.44 -35.41
CA GLY A 96 -12.94 -7.24 -36.22
C GLY A 96 -12.81 -5.96 -35.38
N TRP A 97 -13.48 -5.91 -34.23
CA TRP A 97 -13.36 -4.82 -33.27
C TRP A 97 -11.92 -4.68 -32.74
N LEU A 98 -11.27 -5.79 -32.35
CA LEU A 98 -9.86 -5.77 -31.94
C LEU A 98 -8.93 -5.28 -33.06
N ARG A 99 -9.15 -5.67 -34.33
CA ARG A 99 -8.35 -5.16 -35.45
C ARG A 99 -8.52 -3.65 -35.62
N ARG A 100 -9.73 -3.12 -35.46
CA ARG A 100 -9.96 -1.66 -35.48
C ARG A 100 -9.20 -0.94 -34.37
N LEU A 101 -9.15 -1.49 -33.15
CA LEU A 101 -8.29 -0.95 -32.10
C LEU A 101 -6.81 -0.96 -32.51
N ALA A 102 -6.32 -2.09 -33.04
CA ALA A 102 -4.92 -2.24 -33.46
C ALA A 102 -4.52 -1.31 -34.62
N GLU A 103 -5.46 -0.96 -35.51
CA GLU A 103 -5.25 0.00 -36.60
C GLU A 103 -5.02 1.42 -36.08
N HIS A 104 -5.72 1.82 -35.01
CA HIS A 104 -5.58 3.15 -34.41
C HIS A 104 -4.39 3.25 -33.45
N TRP A 105 -4.09 2.16 -32.74
CA TRP A 105 -3.02 2.08 -31.75
C TRP A 105 -2.12 0.88 -32.04
N PRO A 106 -1.23 0.99 -33.04
CA PRO A 106 -0.24 -0.04 -33.27
C PRO A 106 0.72 -0.11 -32.07
N GLU A 107 1.22 -1.31 -31.76
CA GLU A 107 2.40 -1.50 -30.91
C GLU A 107 3.48 -0.55 -31.38
N ARG A 108 3.88 0.29 -30.45
CA ARG A 108 5.05 1.13 -30.55
C ARG A 108 6.09 0.50 -29.64
N GLU A 109 7.35 0.55 -30.07
CA GLU A 109 8.43 0.32 -29.14
C GLU A 109 8.30 1.35 -28.02
N ARG A 110 8.30 0.88 -26.77
CA ARG A 110 8.25 1.75 -25.61
C ARG A 110 9.47 2.68 -25.70
N GLY A 111 9.24 3.99 -25.58
CA GLY A 111 10.33 4.96 -25.45
C GLY A 111 11.21 4.60 -24.24
N GLN A 112 12.41 5.18 -24.12
CA GLN A 112 13.20 4.99 -22.90
C GLN A 112 12.33 5.29 -21.67
N PRO A 113 12.23 4.36 -20.70
CA PRO A 113 11.34 4.54 -19.55
C PRO A 113 11.74 5.83 -18.81
N LEU A 114 10.78 6.74 -18.69
CA LEU A 114 10.93 7.98 -17.94
C LEU A 114 10.82 7.66 -16.45
N GLY A 115 11.86 7.04 -15.89
CA GLY A 115 11.91 6.74 -14.47
C GLY A 115 12.85 5.60 -14.13
N GLN A 116 13.78 5.85 -13.19
CA GLN A 116 14.62 4.81 -12.59
C GLN A 116 13.86 3.96 -11.56
N TRP A 117 12.62 4.34 -11.22
CA TRP A 117 11.86 3.88 -10.06
C TRP A 117 11.05 2.59 -10.27
N LEU A 118 10.82 2.15 -11.51
CA LEU A 118 10.02 0.96 -11.77
C LEU A 118 10.91 -0.27 -11.95
N GLY A 119 10.72 -1.26 -11.06
CA GLY A 119 11.41 -2.55 -11.07
C GLY A 119 11.24 -3.28 -12.39
N ARG A 120 12.22 -4.09 -12.80
CA ARG A 120 11.96 -5.05 -13.88
C ARG A 120 11.11 -6.18 -13.29
N PRO A 121 10.16 -6.74 -14.05
CA PRO A 121 9.44 -7.92 -13.62
C PRO A 121 10.42 -9.04 -13.25
N ASP A 122 10.28 -9.60 -12.05
CA ASP A 122 11.11 -10.66 -11.48
C ASP A 122 10.34 -11.98 -11.38
N ILE A 123 9.63 -12.29 -12.46
CA ILE A 123 8.86 -13.53 -12.61
C ILE A 123 8.94 -13.95 -14.07
N THR A 124 8.98 -15.25 -14.34
CA THR A 124 8.93 -15.77 -15.72
C THR A 124 7.51 -15.89 -16.24
N GLU A 125 7.32 -16.05 -17.55
CA GLU A 125 5.98 -16.22 -18.14
C GLU A 125 5.29 -17.49 -17.64
N GLU A 126 6.02 -18.59 -17.53
CA GLU A 126 5.48 -19.86 -17.06
C GLU A 126 5.04 -19.82 -15.60
N GLU A 127 5.85 -19.22 -14.72
CA GLU A 127 5.53 -19.02 -13.31
C GLU A 127 4.31 -18.10 -13.15
N LEU A 128 4.25 -16.99 -13.88
CA LEU A 128 3.10 -16.08 -13.83
C LEU A 128 1.82 -16.81 -14.25
N ARG A 129 1.84 -17.51 -15.40
CA ARG A 129 0.67 -18.24 -15.88
C ARG A 129 0.18 -19.24 -14.85
N THR A 130 1.11 -19.99 -14.26
CA THR A 130 0.78 -20.99 -13.24
C THR A 130 0.12 -20.34 -12.02
N ALA A 131 0.70 -19.25 -11.51
CA ALA A 131 0.16 -18.54 -10.36
C ALA A 131 -1.21 -17.92 -10.65
N VAL A 132 -1.37 -17.21 -11.77
CA VAL A 132 -2.64 -16.56 -12.14
C VAL A 132 -3.76 -17.60 -12.37
N VAL A 133 -3.44 -18.73 -13.01
CA VAL A 133 -4.39 -19.84 -13.16
C VAL A 133 -4.84 -20.38 -11.80
N ALA A 134 -3.93 -20.49 -10.82
CA ALA A 134 -4.29 -20.95 -9.49
C ALA A 134 -5.30 -20.00 -8.82
N GLU A 135 -5.10 -18.68 -8.94
CA GLU A 135 -6.01 -17.69 -8.36
C GLU A 135 -7.38 -17.64 -9.08
N ILE A 136 -7.40 -17.80 -10.41
CA ILE A 136 -8.65 -17.93 -11.18
C ILE A 136 -9.45 -19.14 -10.69
N ARG A 137 -8.78 -20.29 -10.51
CA ARG A 137 -9.43 -21.53 -10.04
C ARG A 137 -9.93 -21.41 -8.61
N ALA A 138 -9.16 -20.79 -7.71
CA ALA A 138 -9.60 -20.51 -6.34
C ALA A 138 -10.87 -19.65 -6.32
N SER A 139 -11.00 -18.73 -7.28
CA SER A 139 -12.13 -17.79 -7.38
C SER A 139 -13.30 -18.31 -8.20
N ALA A 140 -13.18 -19.42 -8.93
CA ALA A 140 -14.16 -19.87 -9.91
C ALA A 140 -15.57 -20.09 -9.30
N GLY A 141 -15.62 -20.67 -8.09
CA GLY A 141 -16.87 -20.91 -7.37
C GLY A 141 -17.56 -19.60 -6.94
N PRO A 142 -16.92 -18.75 -6.12
CA PRO A 142 -17.43 -17.41 -5.78
C PRO A 142 -17.82 -16.57 -7.00
N LEU A 143 -16.95 -16.51 -8.01
CA LEU A 143 -17.18 -15.77 -9.25
C LEU A 143 -18.44 -16.25 -9.97
N GLY A 144 -18.62 -17.56 -10.13
CA GLY A 144 -19.82 -18.13 -10.77
C GLY A 144 -21.11 -17.74 -10.06
N ARG A 145 -21.10 -17.64 -8.72
CA ARG A 145 -22.26 -17.19 -7.93
C ARG A 145 -22.55 -15.70 -8.13
N CYS A 146 -21.53 -14.84 -8.11
CA CYS A 146 -21.73 -13.40 -8.30
C CYS A 146 -22.21 -13.09 -9.73
N VAL A 147 -21.63 -13.73 -10.75
CA VAL A 147 -22.05 -13.56 -12.15
C VAL A 147 -23.50 -14.01 -12.35
N THR A 148 -23.89 -15.18 -11.85
CA THR A 148 -25.28 -15.67 -11.98
C THR A 148 -26.27 -14.82 -11.18
N GLY A 149 -25.87 -14.29 -10.03
CA GLY A 149 -26.68 -13.39 -9.19
C GLY A 149 -26.91 -12.00 -9.79
N SER A 150 -26.01 -11.52 -10.66
CA SER A 150 -26.11 -10.20 -11.30
C SER A 150 -27.26 -10.06 -12.32
N GLY A 151 -27.90 -11.16 -12.71
CA GLY A 151 -29.02 -11.16 -13.67
C GLY A 151 -28.61 -11.16 -15.15
N HIS A 152 -27.32 -11.24 -15.46
CA HIS A 152 -26.82 -11.34 -16.83
C HIS A 152 -27.17 -12.69 -17.47
N ARG A 153 -28.19 -12.70 -18.33
CA ARG A 153 -28.72 -13.91 -18.98
C ARG A 153 -27.83 -14.51 -20.09
N GLY A 154 -26.59 -14.05 -20.24
CA GLY A 154 -25.73 -14.40 -21.38
C GLY A 154 -24.54 -15.32 -21.08
N LEU A 155 -24.13 -15.46 -19.82
CA LEU A 155 -22.89 -16.15 -19.46
C LEU A 155 -23.17 -17.48 -18.73
N PRO A 156 -22.78 -18.64 -19.29
CA PRO A 156 -22.90 -19.91 -18.59
C PRO A 156 -22.11 -19.92 -17.28
N SER A 157 -22.63 -20.61 -16.26
CA SER A 157 -21.90 -20.81 -15.00
C SER A 157 -20.57 -21.51 -15.26
N GLY A 158 -19.48 -20.94 -14.76
CA GLY A 158 -18.11 -21.47 -14.94
C GLY A 158 -17.38 -20.97 -16.19
N ALA A 159 -18.11 -20.58 -17.25
CA ALA A 159 -17.50 -20.19 -18.52
C ALA A 159 -16.56 -18.98 -18.42
N VAL A 160 -16.81 -18.06 -17.48
CA VAL A 160 -15.95 -16.90 -17.25
C VAL A 160 -14.58 -17.31 -16.73
N ALA A 161 -14.53 -18.17 -15.70
CA ALA A 161 -13.27 -18.65 -15.14
C ALA A 161 -12.49 -19.47 -16.17
N GLU A 162 -13.17 -20.35 -16.92
CA GLU A 162 -12.57 -21.13 -18.00
C GLU A 162 -11.99 -20.24 -19.11
N SER A 163 -12.72 -19.17 -19.47
CA SER A 163 -12.27 -18.23 -20.51
C SER A 163 -11.06 -17.40 -20.06
N LEU A 164 -11.04 -16.94 -18.81
CA LEU A 164 -9.89 -16.24 -18.24
C LEU A 164 -8.67 -17.17 -18.13
N GLU A 165 -8.88 -18.41 -17.68
CA GLU A 165 -7.82 -19.45 -17.63
C GLU A 165 -7.23 -19.72 -19.02
N ALA A 166 -8.08 -19.80 -20.06
CA ALA A 166 -7.64 -19.95 -21.43
C ALA A 166 -6.84 -18.74 -21.93
N ILE A 167 -7.25 -17.50 -21.60
CA ILE A 167 -6.50 -16.29 -21.94
C ILE A 167 -5.10 -16.32 -21.32
N VAL A 168 -4.99 -16.66 -20.04
CA VAL A 168 -3.70 -16.77 -19.35
C VAL A 168 -2.80 -17.80 -20.02
N ARG A 169 -3.34 -18.96 -20.39
CA ARG A 169 -2.54 -20.05 -20.99
C ARG A 169 -2.10 -19.78 -22.42
N GLU A 170 -3.00 -19.27 -23.25
CA GLU A 170 -2.84 -19.26 -24.71
C GLU A 170 -2.49 -17.87 -25.26
N SER A 171 -2.65 -16.81 -24.46
CA SER A 171 -2.30 -15.44 -24.84
C SER A 171 -1.16 -14.92 -23.96
N ASP A 172 -1.48 -14.34 -22.81
CA ASP A 172 -0.54 -13.61 -21.96
C ASP A 172 -0.99 -13.64 -20.49
N GLY A 173 -0.05 -13.93 -19.57
CA GLY A 173 -0.37 -14.05 -18.15
C GLY A 173 -0.67 -12.72 -17.45
N ASP A 174 -0.05 -11.62 -17.87
CA ASP A 174 -0.28 -10.29 -17.29
C ASP A 174 -1.65 -9.75 -17.72
N LEU A 175 -1.95 -9.78 -19.01
CA LEU A 175 -3.29 -9.41 -19.51
C LEU A 175 -4.37 -10.28 -18.86
N GLY A 176 -4.12 -11.59 -18.73
CA GLY A 176 -5.05 -12.49 -18.07
C GLY A 176 -5.27 -12.15 -16.59
N LEU A 177 -4.23 -11.78 -15.84
CA LEU A 177 -4.32 -11.30 -14.46
C LEU A 177 -5.14 -10.00 -14.38
N ARG A 178 -4.85 -9.02 -15.23
CA ARG A 178 -5.55 -7.73 -15.25
C ARG A 178 -7.03 -7.87 -15.57
N LEU A 179 -7.39 -8.71 -16.55
CA LEU A 179 -8.80 -9.01 -16.85
C LEU A 179 -9.47 -9.76 -15.70
N PHE A 180 -8.77 -10.70 -15.05
CA PHE A 180 -9.27 -11.41 -13.89
C PHE A 180 -9.56 -10.45 -12.72
N LEU A 181 -8.61 -9.58 -12.35
CA LEU A 181 -8.80 -8.55 -11.32
C LEU A 181 -9.99 -7.66 -11.66
N ARG A 182 -10.09 -7.17 -12.91
CA ARG A 182 -11.24 -6.37 -13.36
C ARG A 182 -12.56 -7.10 -13.15
N VAL A 183 -12.63 -8.39 -13.47
CA VAL A 183 -13.83 -9.21 -13.26
C VAL A 183 -14.15 -9.35 -11.77
N LEU A 184 -13.16 -9.57 -10.90
CA LEU A 184 -13.37 -9.61 -9.45
C LEU A 184 -13.97 -8.30 -8.92
N LYS A 185 -13.37 -7.16 -9.31
CA LYS A 185 -13.83 -5.81 -8.95
C LYS A 185 -15.26 -5.55 -9.46
N THR A 186 -15.51 -5.87 -10.73
CA THR A 186 -16.80 -5.64 -11.39
C THR A 186 -17.96 -6.37 -10.71
N TYR A 187 -17.74 -7.60 -10.24
CA TYR A 187 -18.78 -8.41 -9.60
C TYR A 187 -18.73 -8.41 -8.06
N GLY A 188 -17.83 -7.64 -7.45
CA GLY A 188 -17.63 -7.64 -5.99
C GLY A 188 -17.41 -9.05 -5.47
N VAL A 189 -16.50 -9.81 -6.10
CA VAL A 189 -16.22 -11.18 -5.68
C VAL A 189 -15.38 -11.13 -4.40
N PRO A 190 -15.83 -11.74 -3.29
CA PRO A 190 -15.07 -11.72 -2.05
C PRO A 190 -13.72 -12.39 -2.20
N VAL A 191 -12.65 -11.69 -1.80
CA VAL A 191 -11.26 -12.17 -1.78
C VAL A 191 -10.82 -12.25 -0.32
N ASP A 192 -10.38 -13.40 0.17
CA ASP A 192 -9.82 -13.48 1.52
C ASP A 192 -8.40 -12.89 1.58
N LYS A 193 -7.91 -12.64 2.81
CA LYS A 193 -6.60 -12.04 3.02
C LYS A 193 -5.44 -12.85 2.44
N GLU A 194 -5.51 -14.17 2.49
CA GLU A 194 -4.44 -15.03 2.00
C GLU A 194 -4.35 -14.94 0.47
N GLN A 195 -5.49 -14.96 -0.20
CA GLN A 195 -5.58 -14.73 -1.64
C GLN A 195 -5.12 -13.33 -2.02
N TYR A 196 -5.55 -12.31 -1.28
CA TYR A 196 -5.11 -10.94 -1.49
C TYR A 196 -3.59 -10.80 -1.40
N ASP A 197 -2.95 -11.44 -0.41
CA ASP A 197 -1.49 -11.43 -0.26
C ASP A 197 -0.77 -12.10 -1.43
N ARG A 198 -1.32 -13.20 -1.96
CA ARG A 198 -0.77 -13.84 -3.17
C ARG A 198 -0.93 -12.94 -4.40
N LEU A 199 -2.03 -12.19 -4.52
CA LEU A 199 -2.21 -11.20 -5.60
C LEU A 199 -1.24 -10.01 -5.46
N MET A 200 -1.01 -9.51 -4.24
CA MET A 200 -0.02 -8.45 -3.98
C MET A 200 1.42 -8.91 -4.26
N ALA A 201 1.73 -10.18 -4.01
CA ALA A 201 3.02 -10.77 -4.39
C ALA A 201 3.20 -10.79 -5.92
N LEU A 202 2.13 -11.08 -6.68
CA LEU A 202 2.16 -10.99 -8.14
C LEU A 202 2.30 -9.54 -8.63
N ASP A 203 1.63 -8.60 -7.98
CA ASP A 203 1.74 -7.15 -8.26
C ASP A 203 3.19 -6.66 -8.11
N THR A 204 3.81 -7.02 -6.98
CA THR A 204 5.22 -6.72 -6.69
C THR A 204 6.14 -7.38 -7.71
N ALA A 205 5.95 -8.66 -8.01
CA ALA A 205 6.79 -9.41 -8.95
C ALA A 205 6.67 -8.87 -10.39
N LEU A 206 5.53 -8.30 -10.76
CA LEU A 206 5.32 -7.64 -12.05
C LEU A 206 5.78 -6.18 -12.07
N GLY A 207 6.06 -5.60 -10.91
CA GLY A 207 6.42 -4.19 -10.78
C GLY A 207 5.32 -3.28 -11.30
N PHE A 208 4.05 -3.59 -11.01
CA PHE A 208 2.94 -2.76 -11.44
C PHE A 208 3.07 -1.34 -10.88
N PRO A 209 2.78 -0.30 -11.69
CA PRO A 209 3.16 1.06 -11.34
C PRO A 209 2.03 1.79 -10.58
N GLY A 210 1.26 1.10 -9.74
CA GLY A 210 0.19 1.71 -8.96
C GLY A 210 -0.87 0.73 -8.42
N PRO A 211 -2.02 1.25 -7.93
CA PRO A 211 -3.08 0.52 -7.21
C PRO A 211 -3.78 -0.69 -7.84
N LEU A 212 -3.21 -1.37 -8.83
CA LEU A 212 -3.95 -2.33 -9.64
C LEU A 212 -4.62 -3.43 -8.80
N VAL A 213 -3.92 -4.00 -7.81
CA VAL A 213 -4.51 -5.04 -6.94
C VAL A 213 -5.31 -4.44 -5.79
N TYR A 214 -4.78 -3.43 -5.08
CA TYR A 214 -5.42 -3.00 -3.83
C TYR A 214 -6.70 -2.17 -4.02
N ASP A 215 -6.86 -1.46 -5.15
CA ASP A 215 -8.03 -0.61 -5.37
C ASP A 215 -9.22 -1.37 -5.97
N GLY A 216 -10.39 -1.20 -5.34
CA GLY A 216 -11.68 -1.74 -5.80
C GLY A 216 -11.92 -3.24 -5.60
N LEU A 217 -10.99 -4.00 -4.99
CA LEU A 217 -11.24 -5.39 -4.61
C LEU A 217 -12.12 -5.51 -3.35
N ASP A 218 -13.06 -6.46 -3.35
CA ASP A 218 -13.89 -6.78 -2.18
C ASP A 218 -13.14 -7.75 -1.24
N VAL A 219 -12.19 -7.20 -0.48
CA VAL A 219 -11.35 -7.99 0.41
C VAL A 219 -12.05 -8.23 1.75
N THR A 220 -12.16 -9.49 2.14
CA THR A 220 -12.60 -9.89 3.47
C THR A 220 -11.43 -9.80 4.45
N TRP A 221 -11.23 -8.59 4.97
CA TRP A 221 -10.16 -8.31 5.92
C TRP A 221 -10.36 -9.05 7.25
N PRO A 222 -9.28 -9.54 7.89
CA PRO A 222 -9.34 -10.03 9.26
C PRO A 222 -9.71 -8.90 10.22
N PRO A 223 -10.13 -9.21 11.46
CA PRO A 223 -10.32 -8.19 12.48
C PRO A 223 -9.02 -7.40 12.73
N LEU A 224 -9.15 -6.11 13.03
CA LEU A 224 -8.03 -5.26 13.45
C LEU A 224 -7.36 -5.87 14.69
N ASP A 225 -6.04 -6.06 14.61
CA ASP A 225 -5.22 -6.60 15.69
C ASP A 225 -4.14 -5.59 16.10
N THR A 226 -4.36 -4.89 17.22
CA THR A 226 -3.40 -3.93 17.77
C THR A 226 -2.28 -4.58 18.58
N ALA A 227 -2.21 -5.92 18.65
CA ALA A 227 -1.06 -6.66 19.16
C ALA A 227 -0.07 -7.06 18.06
N ARG A 228 -0.49 -7.01 16.79
CA ARG A 228 0.36 -7.27 15.63
C ARG A 228 1.41 -6.16 15.47
N ARG A 229 2.65 -6.54 15.19
CA ARG A 229 3.83 -5.64 15.19
C ARG A 229 4.75 -5.83 13.98
N ASP A 230 4.42 -6.75 13.10
CA ASP A 230 5.21 -7.19 11.94
C ASP A 230 5.03 -6.28 10.71
N ALA A 231 4.54 -5.04 10.90
CA ALA A 231 4.60 -4.04 9.85
C ALA A 231 6.07 -3.84 9.42
N SER A 232 6.29 -3.71 8.11
CA SER A 232 7.64 -3.50 7.54
C SER A 232 8.29 -2.24 8.11
N ALA A 233 7.53 -1.14 8.18
CA ALA A 233 7.98 0.17 8.64
C ALA A 233 7.61 0.48 10.11
N ASP A 234 7.96 1.70 10.57
CA ASP A 234 7.47 2.27 11.83
C ASP A 234 5.93 2.39 11.83
N PHE A 235 5.32 2.34 13.03
CA PHE A 235 3.87 2.48 13.21
C PHE A 235 3.51 3.20 14.51
N GLY A 236 2.25 3.61 14.63
CA GLY A 236 1.73 4.25 15.83
C GLY A 236 2.32 5.66 16.05
N LEU A 237 2.55 6.03 17.31
CA LEU A 237 2.96 7.40 17.64
C LEU A 237 4.39 7.73 17.19
N SER A 238 5.32 6.76 17.24
CA SER A 238 6.69 6.93 16.72
C SER A 238 6.66 7.25 15.23
N ALA A 239 5.89 6.50 14.44
CA ALA A 239 5.71 6.79 13.02
C ALA A 239 5.08 8.16 12.80
N LEU A 240 4.03 8.52 13.53
CA LEU A 240 3.43 9.86 13.39
C LEU A 240 4.47 10.97 13.54
N THR A 241 5.44 10.83 14.44
CA THR A 241 6.45 11.89 14.64
C THR A 241 7.36 12.09 13.43
N SER A 242 7.58 11.07 12.57
CA SER A 242 8.35 11.21 11.34
C SER A 242 7.64 12.06 10.29
N TRP A 243 6.30 11.97 10.23
CA TRP A 243 5.46 12.79 9.37
C TRP A 243 5.53 14.28 9.69
N PHE A 244 6.01 14.62 10.90
CA PHE A 244 6.16 15.98 11.40
C PHE A 244 7.60 16.49 11.40
N GLU A 245 8.60 15.72 10.97
CA GLU A 245 10.01 16.17 10.98
C GLU A 245 10.26 17.35 10.01
N HIS A 246 9.64 17.32 8.83
CA HIS A 246 9.81 18.32 7.76
C HIS A 246 8.48 18.79 7.15
N TRP A 247 7.42 18.82 7.94
CA TRP A 247 6.08 19.19 7.48
C TRP A 247 5.95 20.72 7.23
N GLN A 248 5.44 21.14 6.06
CA GLN A 248 5.28 22.57 5.71
C GLN A 248 4.01 22.94 4.93
N GLU A 249 3.29 21.97 4.35
CA GLU A 249 2.20 22.27 3.39
C GLU A 249 0.79 22.05 3.96
N ASP A 250 0.62 21.11 4.89
CA ASP A 250 -0.68 20.74 5.45
C ASP A 250 -0.92 21.36 6.84
N THR A 251 -2.18 21.38 7.28
CA THR A 251 -2.50 21.65 8.69
C THR A 251 -2.12 20.46 9.58
N ALA A 252 -1.83 20.68 10.86
CA ALA A 252 -1.43 19.59 11.76
C ALA A 252 -2.53 18.52 11.85
N HIS A 253 -3.80 18.93 11.84
CA HIS A 253 -4.96 18.05 11.81
C HIS A 253 -5.04 17.22 10.51
N GLU A 254 -4.82 17.84 9.35
CA GLU A 254 -4.73 17.15 8.05
C GLU A 254 -3.62 16.10 8.06
N ARG A 255 -2.45 16.46 8.57
CA ARG A 255 -1.30 15.57 8.63
C ARG A 255 -1.55 14.35 9.54
N VAL A 256 -2.19 14.54 10.68
CA VAL A 256 -2.62 13.42 11.54
C VAL A 256 -3.64 12.53 10.83
N ARG A 257 -4.58 13.11 10.08
CA ARG A 257 -5.58 12.33 9.33
C ARG A 257 -4.95 11.51 8.21
N GLN A 258 -3.97 12.08 7.49
CA GLN A 258 -3.20 11.34 6.50
C GLN A 258 -2.45 10.16 7.14
N ALA A 259 -1.74 10.40 8.26
CA ALA A 259 -1.04 9.34 8.98
C ALA A 259 -2.00 8.26 9.53
N ALA A 260 -3.18 8.63 10.02
CA ALA A 260 -4.19 7.68 10.47
C ALA A 260 -4.83 6.86 9.32
N ALA A 261 -4.72 7.34 8.08
CA ALA A 261 -5.18 6.67 6.87
C ALA A 261 -4.05 5.96 6.10
N ALA A 262 -2.81 6.00 6.59
CA ALA A 262 -1.62 5.43 5.95
C ALA A 262 -1.47 3.93 6.26
N ASP A 263 -2.56 3.17 6.15
CA ASP A 263 -2.49 1.71 6.19
C ASP A 263 -1.61 1.22 5.02
N ASP A 264 -0.73 0.26 5.26
CA ASP A 264 -0.07 -0.45 4.15
C ASP A 264 -1.14 -1.18 3.32
N SER A 265 -0.93 -1.27 2.01
CA SER A 265 -1.71 -2.11 1.09
C SER A 265 -1.98 -3.53 1.64
N ALA A 266 -1.08 -4.12 2.43
CA ALA A 266 -1.25 -5.45 3.02
C ALA A 266 -1.97 -5.46 4.39
N GLN A 267 -2.36 -4.31 4.92
CA GLN A 267 -2.98 -4.16 6.24
C GLN A 267 -4.50 -4.05 6.17
N THR A 268 -5.15 -4.45 7.27
CA THR A 268 -6.58 -4.24 7.43
C THR A 268 -6.88 -2.74 7.51
N PRO A 269 -7.85 -2.21 6.76
CA PRO A 269 -8.22 -0.80 6.84
C PRO A 269 -8.48 -0.34 8.28
N GLY A 270 -7.79 0.72 8.69
CA GLY A 270 -7.82 1.26 10.05
C GLY A 270 -6.73 0.73 10.98
N SER A 271 -5.76 -0.06 10.50
CA SER A 271 -4.63 -0.56 11.31
C SER A 271 -3.75 0.57 11.83
N ALA A 272 -3.39 1.53 10.97
CA ALA A 272 -2.61 2.71 11.33
C ALA A 272 -3.33 3.53 12.41
N ALA A 273 -4.62 3.85 12.19
CA ALA A 273 -5.45 4.54 13.17
C ALA A 273 -5.57 3.76 14.50
N ALA A 274 -5.76 2.44 14.45
CA ALA A 274 -5.90 1.63 15.66
C ALA A 274 -4.62 1.55 16.50
N LEU A 275 -3.45 1.40 15.86
CA LEU A 275 -2.15 1.40 16.52
C LEU A 275 -1.82 2.78 17.11
N LEU A 276 -2.05 3.85 16.34
CA LEU A 276 -1.86 5.22 16.81
C LEU A 276 -2.79 5.56 17.98
N LEU A 277 -4.06 5.14 17.92
CA LEU A 277 -5.03 5.28 19.00
C LEU A 277 -4.56 4.56 20.27
N ALA A 278 -4.04 3.34 20.15
CA ALA A 278 -3.53 2.58 21.29
C ALA A 278 -2.34 3.27 21.99
N ASP A 279 -1.36 3.76 21.22
CA ASP A 279 -0.24 4.52 21.78
C ASP A 279 -0.71 5.83 22.44
N THR A 280 -1.65 6.51 21.81
CA THR A 280 -2.22 7.77 22.32
C THR A 280 -2.95 7.56 23.63
N HIS A 281 -3.78 6.51 23.75
CA HIS A 281 -4.43 6.15 25.01
C HIS A 281 -3.42 5.81 26.11
N ARG A 282 -2.39 5.01 25.80
CA ARG A 282 -1.33 4.67 26.76
C ARG A 282 -0.69 5.91 27.38
N LEU A 283 -0.40 6.93 26.57
CA LEU A 283 0.16 8.18 27.08
C LEU A 283 -0.87 9.03 27.82
N LEU A 284 -2.10 9.16 27.30
CA LEU A 284 -3.17 9.92 27.96
C LEU A 284 -3.52 9.37 29.34
N ASP A 285 -3.58 8.05 29.47
CA ASP A 285 -3.97 7.35 30.70
C ASP A 285 -2.79 7.20 31.68
N SER A 286 -1.57 7.51 31.24
CA SER A 286 -0.38 7.47 32.09
C SER A 286 -0.32 8.61 33.11
N SER A 287 0.47 8.37 34.16
CA SER A 287 0.86 9.39 35.14
C SER A 287 1.98 10.31 34.66
N LEU A 288 2.42 10.21 33.41
CA LEU A 288 3.47 11.07 32.89
C LEU A 288 3.03 12.53 32.92
N SER A 289 3.97 13.41 33.26
CA SER A 289 3.71 14.85 33.25
C SER A 289 3.47 15.34 31.83
N THR A 290 2.65 16.38 31.66
CA THR A 290 2.49 17.07 30.36
C THR A 290 3.84 17.49 29.79
N ARG A 291 4.76 17.93 30.65
CA ARG A 291 6.12 18.33 30.23
C ARG A 291 6.92 17.17 29.65
N THR A 292 6.81 15.97 30.23
CA THR A 292 7.46 14.76 29.72
C THR A 292 6.91 14.42 28.33
N ILE A 293 5.59 14.47 28.15
CA ILE A 293 4.92 14.21 26.86
C ILE A 293 5.36 15.25 25.81
N GLU A 294 5.45 16.53 26.20
CA GLU A 294 5.94 17.60 25.33
C GLU A 294 7.38 17.34 24.88
N VAL A 295 8.27 16.95 25.80
CA VAL A 295 9.67 16.62 25.46
C VAL A 295 9.72 15.42 24.50
N LEU A 296 8.95 14.36 24.76
CA LEU A 296 8.88 13.20 23.86
C LEU A 296 8.48 13.60 22.44
N TRP A 297 7.39 14.36 22.31
CA TRP A 297 6.88 14.80 21.02
C TRP A 297 7.94 15.61 20.26
N LEU A 298 8.45 16.68 20.89
CA LEU A 298 9.40 17.58 20.25
C LEU A 298 10.73 16.89 19.91
N SER A 299 11.18 15.96 20.74
CA SER A 299 12.42 15.22 20.47
C SER A 299 12.26 14.21 19.35
N ALA A 300 11.17 13.44 19.33
CA ALA A 300 10.91 12.42 18.30
C ALA A 300 10.55 13.04 16.94
N SER A 301 9.97 14.24 16.92
CA SER A 301 9.66 14.97 15.68
C SER A 301 10.80 15.89 15.22
N GLY A 302 11.98 15.88 15.86
CA GLY A 302 13.06 16.84 15.57
C GLY A 302 12.67 18.32 15.76
N ARG A 303 11.63 18.59 16.56
CA ARG A 303 10.94 19.89 16.71
C ARG A 303 10.30 20.41 15.41
N GLY A 304 9.93 19.55 14.47
CA GLY A 304 9.25 20.00 13.26
C GLY A 304 7.85 20.61 13.51
N TYR A 305 7.03 20.01 14.40
CA TYR A 305 5.82 20.67 14.94
C TYR A 305 5.96 21.07 16.40
N ASP A 306 6.21 22.34 16.64
CA ASP A 306 6.30 22.91 17.99
C ASP A 306 4.91 23.21 18.57
N ILE A 307 4.33 22.22 19.25
CA ILE A 307 3.01 22.32 19.89
C ILE A 307 2.94 23.44 20.94
N GLY A 308 4.05 23.71 21.63
CA GLY A 308 4.13 24.77 22.62
C GLY A 308 4.08 26.15 21.97
N GLN A 309 4.79 26.33 20.85
CA GLN A 309 4.71 27.55 20.04
C GLN A 309 3.32 27.74 19.42
N ALA A 310 2.65 26.65 19.05
CA ALA A 310 1.26 26.66 18.58
C ALA A 310 0.23 26.95 19.69
N GLY A 311 0.66 27.05 20.96
CA GLY A 311 -0.22 27.28 22.11
C GLY A 311 -1.08 26.07 22.48
N VAL A 312 -0.65 24.87 22.09
CA VAL A 312 -1.36 23.60 22.33
C VAL A 312 -0.68 22.85 23.48
N ASP A 313 -1.46 22.50 24.50
CA ASP A 313 -0.99 21.63 25.59
C ASP A 313 -0.70 20.22 25.05
N ALA A 314 0.34 19.55 25.56
CA ALA A 314 0.72 18.24 25.04
C ALA A 314 -0.38 17.17 25.22
N ARG A 315 -1.21 17.25 26.26
CA ARG A 315 -2.35 16.34 26.41
C ARG A 315 -3.51 16.74 25.49
N ASP A 316 -3.70 18.02 25.20
CA ASP A 316 -4.68 18.46 24.18
C ASP A 316 -4.28 17.99 22.78
N TRP A 317 -2.98 18.01 22.47
CA TRP A 317 -2.46 17.44 21.23
C TRP A 317 -2.76 15.94 21.10
N LEU A 318 -2.52 15.16 22.16
CA LEU A 318 -2.88 13.73 22.17
C LEU A 318 -4.40 13.50 22.04
N ARG A 319 -5.24 14.37 22.63
CA ARG A 319 -6.71 14.29 22.44
C ARG A 319 -7.12 14.52 21.00
N LEU A 320 -6.49 15.49 20.31
CA LEU A 320 -6.72 15.70 18.88
C LEU A 320 -6.36 14.45 18.07
N ILE A 321 -5.20 13.84 18.34
CA ILE A 321 -4.79 12.60 17.66
C ILE A 321 -5.80 11.48 17.89
N ARG A 322 -6.25 11.28 19.14
CA ARG A 322 -7.29 10.31 19.49
C ARG A 322 -8.57 10.56 18.69
N ASP A 323 -9.07 11.78 18.67
CA ASP A 323 -10.34 12.14 18.04
C ASP A 323 -10.30 11.88 16.51
N VAL A 324 -9.17 12.17 15.86
CA VAL A 324 -8.94 11.86 14.44
C VAL A 324 -8.92 10.34 14.19
N CYS A 325 -8.24 9.58 15.05
CA CYS A 325 -8.19 8.12 14.92
C CYS A 325 -9.57 7.48 15.12
N GLU A 326 -10.32 7.94 16.12
CA GLU A 326 -11.70 7.48 16.37
C GLU A 326 -12.63 7.82 15.19
N GLU A 327 -12.46 8.99 14.58
CA GLU A 327 -13.19 9.34 13.36
C GLU A 327 -12.89 8.40 12.21
N ARG A 328 -11.60 8.16 11.93
CA ARG A 328 -11.19 7.23 10.89
C ARG A 328 -11.72 5.82 11.14
N LEU A 329 -11.61 5.32 12.37
CA LEU A 329 -12.09 3.98 12.72
C LEU A 329 -13.61 3.84 12.60
N ARG A 330 -14.38 4.89 12.90
CA ARG A 330 -15.83 4.89 12.65
C ARG A 330 -16.17 4.76 11.17
N GLU A 331 -15.35 5.35 10.30
CA GLU A 331 -15.52 5.29 8.84
C GLU A 331 -15.16 3.90 8.28
N VAL A 332 -13.95 3.40 8.56
CA VAL A 332 -13.43 2.20 7.88
C VAL A 332 -13.60 0.90 8.64
N ALA A 333 -13.77 0.97 9.96
CA ALA A 333 -13.90 -0.21 10.82
C ALA A 333 -15.00 0.00 11.89
N PRO A 334 -16.27 0.23 11.52
CA PRO A 334 -17.33 0.63 12.46
C PRO A 334 -17.62 -0.40 13.57
N ARG A 335 -17.24 -1.67 13.34
CA ARG A 335 -17.36 -2.76 14.32
C ARG A 335 -16.18 -2.85 15.29
N TYR A 336 -15.08 -2.14 15.01
CA TYR A 336 -13.93 -2.10 15.90
C TYR A 336 -14.32 -1.51 17.25
N ARG A 337 -13.84 -2.16 18.30
CA ARG A 337 -13.92 -1.67 19.67
C ARG A 337 -12.50 -1.64 20.19
N HIS A 338 -12.10 -0.49 20.70
CA HIS A 338 -10.77 -0.34 21.23
C HIS A 338 -10.57 -1.29 22.41
N ASP A 339 -9.70 -2.28 22.22
CA ASP A 339 -9.27 -3.23 23.23
C ASP A 339 -7.75 -3.37 23.08
N ALA A 340 -7.02 -2.33 23.53
CA ALA A 340 -5.57 -2.34 23.45
C ALA A 340 -5.00 -3.49 24.30
N PRO A 341 -4.04 -4.27 23.78
CA PRO A 341 -3.38 -5.29 24.57
C PRO A 341 -2.70 -4.64 25.79
N PRO A 342 -2.54 -5.38 26.90
CA PRO A 342 -1.89 -4.86 28.08
C PRO A 342 -0.46 -4.39 27.75
N PRO A 343 0.09 -3.45 28.53
CA PRO A 343 1.46 -3.01 28.30
C PRO A 343 2.49 -4.14 28.35
N ARG A 344 3.42 -4.10 27.40
CA ARG A 344 4.56 -5.01 27.32
C ARG A 344 5.58 -4.60 28.36
N THR A 345 5.71 -5.40 29.41
CA THR A 345 6.69 -5.20 30.49
C THR A 345 7.78 -6.26 30.50
N ASP A 346 7.63 -7.33 29.72
CA ASP A 346 8.53 -8.49 29.66
C ASP A 346 9.93 -8.14 29.16
N LEU A 347 10.08 -7.09 28.35
CA LEU A 347 11.35 -6.63 27.79
C LEU A 347 11.87 -5.33 28.43
N ARG A 348 11.21 -4.82 29.48
CA ARG A 348 11.56 -3.53 30.11
C ARG A 348 13.04 -3.42 30.47
N ASP A 349 13.57 -4.39 31.21
CA ASP A 349 14.96 -4.34 31.67
C ASP A 349 15.98 -4.38 30.53
N ALA A 350 15.62 -5.04 29.43
CA ALA A 350 16.47 -5.10 28.24
C ALA A 350 16.47 -3.74 27.51
N VAL A 351 15.31 -3.10 27.35
CA VAL A 351 15.20 -1.75 26.77
C VAL A 351 15.94 -0.72 27.64
N LEU A 352 15.73 -0.75 28.96
CA LEU A 352 16.43 0.13 29.90
C LEU A 352 17.95 -0.06 29.86
N ARG A 353 18.44 -1.25 29.51
CA ARG A 353 19.88 -1.48 29.30
C ARG A 353 20.38 -0.76 28.06
N GLU A 354 19.70 -0.91 26.93
CA GLU A 354 20.11 -0.22 25.70
C GLU A 354 20.04 1.31 25.84
N LEU A 355 19.04 1.85 26.56
CA LEU A 355 18.98 3.29 26.86
C LEU A 355 20.22 3.76 27.63
N ARG A 356 20.65 3.01 28.66
CA ARG A 356 21.85 3.32 29.44
C ARG A 356 23.13 3.22 28.61
N GLU A 357 23.21 2.24 27.71
CA GLU A 357 24.36 2.07 26.82
C GLU A 357 24.42 3.17 25.74
N ALA A 358 23.28 3.72 25.33
CA ALA A 358 23.21 4.83 24.39
C ALA A 358 23.38 6.21 25.04
N ALA A 359 23.23 6.33 26.37
CA ALA A 359 23.34 7.60 27.09
C ALA A 359 24.62 8.41 26.76
N PRO A 360 25.83 7.81 26.68
CA PRO A 360 27.04 8.56 26.31
C PRO A 360 26.96 9.21 24.93
N LEU A 361 26.19 8.66 24.00
CA LEU A 361 25.99 9.21 22.66
C LEU A 361 25.10 10.47 22.65
N LEU A 362 24.35 10.71 23.73
CA LEU A 362 23.36 11.78 23.83
C LEU A 362 23.73 12.87 24.86
N THR A 363 24.85 12.70 25.59
CA THR A 363 25.29 13.63 26.64
C THR A 363 25.44 15.06 26.13
N ASP A 364 26.13 15.25 25.01
CA ASP A 364 26.47 16.57 24.44
C ASP A 364 25.64 16.90 23.19
N VAL A 365 24.56 16.17 22.95
CA VAL A 365 23.68 16.38 21.81
C VAL A 365 22.59 17.39 22.18
N GLU A 366 22.35 18.34 21.29
CA GLU A 366 21.18 19.22 21.35
C GLU A 366 20.27 18.96 20.14
N ILE A 367 19.01 18.65 20.42
CA ILE A 367 17.98 18.49 19.38
C ILE A 367 17.44 19.89 19.06
N SER A 368 17.42 20.22 17.76
CA SER A 368 17.01 21.52 17.25
C SER A 368 17.81 22.71 17.83
N PRO A 369 19.15 22.72 17.65
CA PRO A 369 20.04 23.69 18.32
C PRO A 369 19.83 25.15 17.86
N ARG A 370 19.20 25.36 16.69
CA ARG A 370 18.92 26.70 16.15
C ARG A 370 17.69 27.37 16.78
N TRP A 371 16.97 26.66 17.65
CA TRP A 371 15.73 27.11 18.28
C TRP A 371 15.88 27.08 19.81
N LYS A 372 14.89 26.54 20.52
CA LYS A 372 15.02 26.21 21.95
C LYS A 372 15.63 24.80 22.05
N PRO A 373 16.93 24.64 22.32
CA PRO A 373 17.57 23.34 22.30
C PRO A 373 16.91 22.42 23.33
N ILE A 374 16.74 21.15 22.96
CA ILE A 374 16.38 20.09 23.90
C ILE A 374 17.64 19.26 24.14
N PRO A 375 18.18 19.22 25.37
CA PRO A 375 19.31 18.36 25.67
C PRO A 375 18.97 16.89 25.39
N GLY A 376 19.85 16.17 24.71
CA GLY A 376 19.65 14.75 24.35
C GLY A 376 19.36 13.88 25.57
N MET A 377 20.02 14.17 26.70
CA MET A 377 19.75 13.50 27.98
C MET A 377 18.34 13.76 28.53
N SER A 378 17.74 14.93 28.26
CA SER A 378 16.34 15.19 28.64
C SER A 378 15.36 14.38 27.79
N ALA A 379 15.65 14.23 26.49
CA ALA A 379 14.88 13.36 25.60
C ALA A 379 14.97 11.89 26.02
N LEU A 380 16.19 11.42 26.32
CA LEU A 380 16.44 10.05 26.76
C LEU A 380 15.72 9.75 28.08
N ALA A 381 15.79 10.66 29.06
CA ALA A 381 15.09 10.50 30.33
C ALA A 381 13.56 10.44 30.14
N ALA A 382 13.01 11.24 29.22
CA ALA A 382 11.58 11.16 28.91
C ALA A 382 11.19 9.82 28.29
N VAL A 383 12.05 9.22 27.45
CA VAL A 383 11.85 7.87 26.91
C VAL A 383 11.96 6.80 28.00
N GLU A 384 12.92 6.94 28.93
CA GLU A 384 13.07 6.04 30.08
C GLU A 384 11.80 6.00 30.95
N GLU A 385 11.16 7.15 31.17
CA GLU A 385 9.88 7.25 31.87
C GLU A 385 8.77 6.47 31.16
N VAL A 386 8.71 6.50 29.83
CA VAL A 386 7.74 5.69 29.04
C VAL A 386 8.00 4.21 29.24
N VAL A 387 9.25 3.75 29.12
CA VAL A 387 9.63 2.34 29.29
C VAL A 387 9.29 1.83 30.70
N THR A 388 9.48 2.69 31.70
CA THR A 388 9.28 2.34 33.11
C THR A 388 7.80 2.34 33.51
N HIS A 389 7.05 3.37 33.12
CA HIS A 389 5.73 3.66 33.66
C HIS A 389 4.57 3.42 32.68
N VAL A 390 4.85 3.33 31.37
CA VAL A 390 3.81 3.21 30.35
C VAL A 390 3.89 1.87 29.65
N ASP A 391 4.92 1.67 28.82
CA ASP A 391 5.05 0.50 27.96
C ASP A 391 6.47 0.40 27.37
N ALA A 392 7.08 -0.80 27.45
CA ALA A 392 8.44 -0.98 26.96
C ALA A 392 8.54 -1.03 25.43
N ASP A 393 7.48 -1.45 24.73
CA ASP A 393 7.42 -1.47 23.26
C ASP A 393 7.34 -0.03 22.71
N LEU A 394 6.38 0.78 23.17
CA LEU A 394 6.27 2.20 22.79
C LEU A 394 7.54 2.97 23.16
N GLY A 395 8.08 2.77 24.36
CA GLY A 395 9.32 3.41 24.77
C GLY A 395 10.51 3.02 23.89
N PHE A 396 10.60 1.76 23.46
CA PHE A 396 11.65 1.31 22.54
C PHE A 396 11.49 1.90 21.13
N ARG A 397 10.27 1.99 20.58
CA ARG A 397 10.05 2.67 19.29
C ARG A 397 10.40 4.15 19.32
N LEU A 398 10.03 4.86 20.39
CA LEU A 398 10.41 6.26 20.59
C LEU A 398 11.93 6.42 20.76
N PHE A 399 12.62 5.45 21.36
CA PHE A 399 14.07 5.42 21.41
C PHE A 399 14.71 5.28 20.02
N LEU A 400 14.26 4.32 19.20
CA LEU A 400 14.76 4.15 17.83
C LEU A 400 14.54 5.42 17.01
N ARG A 401 13.36 6.05 17.16
CA ARG A 401 13.05 7.33 16.52
C ARG A 401 13.95 8.47 16.99
N LEU A 402 14.25 8.54 18.29
CA LEU A 402 15.22 9.51 18.82
C LEU A 402 16.62 9.30 18.23
N LEU A 403 17.08 8.05 18.12
CA LEU A 403 18.35 7.72 17.47
C LEU A 403 18.34 8.14 15.99
N HIS A 404 17.22 7.97 15.29
CA HIS A 404 17.08 8.45 13.91
C HIS A 404 17.26 9.98 13.84
N VAL A 405 16.50 10.74 14.64
CA VAL A 405 16.55 12.22 14.63
C VAL A 405 17.93 12.76 14.99
N VAL A 406 18.62 12.13 15.93
CA VAL A 406 19.96 12.56 16.36
C VAL A 406 21.06 12.04 15.43
N SER A 407 20.83 10.88 14.80
CA SER A 407 21.78 10.18 13.95
C SER A 407 23.18 9.98 14.58
N PRO A 408 23.30 9.44 15.81
CA PRO A 408 24.59 9.22 16.42
C PRO A 408 25.33 8.05 15.73
N PRO A 409 26.68 8.00 15.82
CA PRO A 409 27.46 6.89 15.26
C PRO A 409 27.26 5.61 16.08
N LEU A 410 26.30 4.78 15.71
CA LEU A 410 26.08 3.46 16.32
C LEU A 410 27.14 2.46 15.85
N THR A 411 27.58 1.59 16.77
CA THR A 411 28.41 0.43 16.41
C THR A 411 27.54 -0.70 15.83
N ASP A 412 28.14 -1.58 15.02
CA ASP A 412 27.46 -2.77 14.49
C ASP A 412 26.85 -3.64 15.61
N GLU A 413 27.51 -3.68 16.77
CA GLU A 413 27.05 -4.41 17.94
C GLU A 413 25.78 -3.78 18.54
N GLN A 414 25.75 -2.46 18.71
CA GLN A 414 24.57 -1.72 19.18
C GLN A 414 23.39 -1.88 18.23
N TYR A 415 23.65 -1.74 16.93
CA TYR A 415 22.63 -1.94 15.90
C TYR A 415 22.07 -3.37 15.93
N SER A 416 22.93 -4.39 16.03
CA SER A 416 22.53 -5.79 16.14
C SER A 416 21.69 -6.09 17.39
N ARG A 417 22.01 -5.46 18.53
CA ARG A 417 21.19 -5.57 19.75
C ARG A 417 19.81 -4.93 19.58
N CYS A 418 19.74 -3.75 18.97
CA CYS A 418 18.47 -3.10 18.64
C CYS A 418 17.62 -3.98 17.71
N ARG A 419 18.20 -4.55 16.66
CA ARG A 419 17.51 -5.52 15.77
C ARG A 419 17.02 -6.74 16.53
N THR A 420 17.82 -7.26 17.45
CA THR A 420 17.43 -8.41 18.28
C THR A 420 16.27 -8.08 19.20
N LEU A 421 16.23 -6.89 19.81
CA LEU A 421 15.09 -6.44 20.60
C LEU A 421 13.84 -6.23 19.74
N GLY A 422 13.97 -5.59 18.57
CA GLY A 422 12.86 -5.42 17.64
C GLY A 422 12.23 -6.75 17.25
N ARG A 423 13.05 -7.76 16.89
CA ARG A 423 12.56 -9.13 16.63
C ARG A 423 11.84 -9.76 17.82
N ARG A 424 12.27 -9.49 19.06
CA ARG A 424 11.60 -10.00 20.28
C ARG A 424 10.26 -9.31 20.55
N PHE A 425 10.09 -8.05 20.16
CA PHE A 425 8.80 -7.37 20.13
C PHE A 425 7.92 -7.81 18.96
N GLY A 426 8.52 -8.39 17.91
CA GLY A 426 7.83 -8.85 16.71
C GLY A 426 7.82 -7.82 15.58
N TYR A 427 8.75 -6.86 15.58
CA TYR A 427 8.86 -5.87 14.50
C TYR A 427 9.25 -6.50 13.17
N GLY A 428 8.79 -5.89 12.07
CA GLY A 428 9.25 -6.20 10.73
C GLY A 428 10.74 -5.92 10.52
N GLU A 429 11.29 -6.41 9.41
CA GLU A 429 12.74 -6.41 9.17
C GLU A 429 13.34 -5.01 9.04
N ASP A 430 12.57 -4.04 8.53
CA ASP A 430 13.03 -2.69 8.18
C ASP A 430 12.81 -1.65 9.29
N HIS A 431 11.96 -1.95 10.28
CA HIS A 431 11.63 -1.05 11.39
C HIS A 431 12.86 -0.52 12.16
N VAL A 432 13.92 -1.32 12.27
CA VAL A 432 15.19 -0.90 12.92
C VAL A 432 16.18 -0.32 11.91
N ALA A 433 16.09 -0.69 10.62
CA ALA A 433 16.98 -0.21 9.57
C ALA A 433 16.77 1.28 9.27
N GLU A 434 15.51 1.74 9.30
CA GLU A 434 15.16 3.16 9.18
C GLU A 434 15.88 4.03 10.21
N ALA A 435 16.16 3.52 11.43
CA ALA A 435 16.92 4.26 12.45
C ALA A 435 18.42 4.41 12.14
N SER A 436 18.95 3.68 11.15
CA SER A 436 20.40 3.61 10.84
C SER A 436 20.79 4.20 9.48
N ASP A 437 19.87 4.35 8.53
CA ASP A 437 20.18 4.80 7.16
C ASP A 437 20.71 6.25 7.07
N ALA A 438 20.52 7.07 8.10
CA ALA A 438 21.16 8.39 8.20
C ALA A 438 22.70 8.33 8.36
N SER A 439 23.25 7.19 8.80
CA SER A 439 24.69 6.95 8.93
C SER A 439 25.35 6.62 7.58
N VAL A 440 24.61 5.97 6.66
CA VAL A 440 25.16 5.48 5.38
C VAL A 440 25.18 6.58 4.31
N CYS A 441 24.15 7.43 4.23
CA CYS A 441 24.15 8.57 3.30
C CYS A 441 25.23 9.63 3.59
N SER A 442 25.80 9.65 4.80
CA SER A 442 26.91 10.55 5.14
C SER A 442 28.29 10.03 4.69
N ARG A 443 28.39 8.77 4.22
CA ARG A 443 29.67 8.17 3.77
C ARG A 443 29.87 8.14 2.25
N GLU A 444 28.84 8.35 1.44
CA GLU A 444 28.97 8.40 -0.03
C GLU A 444 29.07 9.84 -0.60
N GLY A 445 29.11 10.85 0.26
CA GLY A 445 29.26 12.26 -0.11
C GLY A 445 30.70 12.82 -0.12
N VAL A 446 31.72 11.97 -0.27
CA VAL A 446 33.10 12.41 -0.55
C VAL A 446 33.72 11.50 -1.61
N LEU A 447 33.50 11.86 -2.87
CA LEU A 447 34.48 11.76 -3.96
C LEU A 447 34.20 12.84 -5.00
#